data_AF-A0A9Q3KMI7-F1
#
_entry.id   AF-A0A9Q3KMI7-F1
#
_cell.length_a   1.000
_cell.length_b   1.000
_cell.length_c   1.000
_cell.angle_alpha   90.00
_cell.angle_beta   90.00
_cell.angle_gamma   90.00
#
_symmetry.space_group_name_H-M   'P 1'
#
loop_
_entity.id
_entity.type
_entity.pdbx_description
1 polymer ?
#
loop_
_entity_poly.entity_id
_entity_poly.type
_entity_poly.pdbx_seq_one_letter_code
_entity_poly.pdbx_strand_id
1 'polypeptide(L)'
;LFTLFGDPNKVRKAEAELDGLILKEGGHVALYIANFRNLVSRIGDWGERALIHHFRKGLASHPSNIESLQDLMDVSLELDTRYHEGQKEKNHHQEKKPEASKSNSSHPQNSSSSSHQKKNFHSQKLDKPHSSLLNKNFKLKGSEKERRIKEGLCMYCGGKHSLESCVKRPQNKLTQLSGSFPSQGKA
;
A
#
# COMPACT_ATOMS: atom_id res chain seq x y z
N LEU A 1 -46.00 -30.71 -14.72
CA LEU A 1 -45.79 -29.34 -14.20
C LEU A 1 -44.35 -28.94 -14.52
N PHE A 2 -44.17 -28.19 -15.61
CA PHE A 2 -42.86 -27.79 -16.15
C PHE A 2 -42.56 -26.37 -15.63
N THR A 3 -41.51 -26.20 -14.83
CA THR A 3 -41.08 -24.86 -14.39
C THR A 3 -40.36 -24.18 -15.56
N LEU A 4 -41.09 -23.36 -16.33
CA LEU A 4 -40.61 -22.71 -17.55
C LEU A 4 -39.65 -21.53 -17.28
N PHE A 5 -39.48 -21.09 -16.03
CA PHE A 5 -38.62 -19.96 -15.68
C PHE A 5 -37.74 -20.24 -14.46
N GLY A 6 -36.57 -20.83 -14.73
CA GLY A 6 -35.42 -20.84 -13.83
C GLY A 6 -35.35 -21.98 -12.81
N ASP A 7 -34.12 -22.26 -12.38
CA ASP A 7 -33.80 -23.27 -11.37
C ASP A 7 -34.55 -22.97 -10.04
N PRO A 8 -35.36 -23.87 -9.49
CA PRO A 8 -36.06 -23.64 -8.22
C PRO A 8 -35.11 -23.57 -7.01
N ASN A 9 -33.84 -23.97 -7.14
CA ASN A 9 -32.86 -24.01 -6.05
C ASN A 9 -31.80 -22.90 -6.11
N LYS A 10 -32.02 -21.79 -6.84
CA LYS A 10 -30.99 -20.73 -7.03
C LYS A 10 -30.50 -20.15 -5.71
N VAL A 11 -31.41 -19.91 -4.76
CA VAL A 11 -31.09 -19.33 -3.44
C VAL A 11 -30.22 -20.31 -2.66
N ARG A 12 -30.69 -21.54 -2.46
CA ARG A 12 -29.93 -22.60 -1.78
C ARG A 12 -28.55 -22.83 -2.40
N LYS A 13 -28.46 -22.78 -3.73
CA LYS A 13 -27.19 -22.89 -4.45
C LYS A 13 -26.28 -21.70 -4.18
N ALA A 14 -26.81 -20.47 -4.22
CA ALA A 14 -26.05 -19.26 -3.93
C ALA A 14 -25.56 -19.22 -2.48
N GLU A 15 -26.36 -19.70 -1.52
CA GLU A 15 -25.96 -19.85 -0.12
C GLU A 15 -24.78 -20.82 0.02
N ALA A 16 -24.87 -22.00 -0.61
CA ALA A 16 -23.78 -22.97 -0.60
C ALA A 16 -22.50 -22.45 -1.28
N GLU A 17 -22.64 -21.71 -2.38
CA GLU A 17 -21.51 -21.03 -3.05
C GLU A 17 -20.90 -19.94 -2.16
N LEU A 18 -21.73 -19.20 -1.41
CA LEU A 18 -21.27 -18.16 -0.48
C LEU A 18 -20.53 -18.76 0.71
N ASP A 19 -20.99 -19.91 1.22
CA ASP A 19 -20.38 -20.61 2.34
C ASP A 19 -18.96 -21.14 2.05
N GLY A 20 -18.73 -21.52 0.79
CA GLY A 20 -17.44 -21.95 0.26
C GLY A 20 -16.60 -20.84 -0.38
N LEU A 21 -17.08 -19.58 -0.36
CA LEU A 21 -16.38 -18.48 -1.00
C LEU A 21 -15.16 -18.05 -0.15
N ILE A 22 -13.97 -18.36 -0.67
CA ILE A 22 -12.69 -18.04 -0.03
C ILE A 22 -11.82 -17.24 -1.00
N LEU A 23 -11.10 -16.23 -0.48
CA LEU A 23 -10.07 -15.52 -1.22
C LEU A 23 -8.90 -16.47 -1.54
N LYS A 24 -8.66 -16.69 -2.84
CA LYS A 24 -7.57 -17.56 -3.31
C LYS A 24 -6.20 -16.95 -2.98
N GLU A 25 -5.21 -17.81 -2.79
CA GLU A 25 -3.82 -17.38 -2.61
C GLU A 25 -3.33 -16.59 -3.83
N GLY A 26 -2.81 -15.38 -3.60
CA GLY A 26 -2.40 -14.45 -4.65
C GLY A 26 -3.55 -13.84 -5.46
N GLY A 27 -4.81 -14.11 -5.09
CA GLY A 27 -5.99 -13.49 -5.68
C GLY A 27 -6.24 -12.09 -5.11
N HIS A 28 -6.93 -11.27 -5.90
CA HIS A 28 -7.27 -9.91 -5.51
C HIS A 28 -8.62 -9.83 -4.77
N VAL A 29 -8.66 -9.06 -3.69
CA VAL A 29 -9.90 -8.78 -2.93
C VAL A 29 -10.99 -8.19 -3.81
N ALA A 30 -10.67 -7.37 -4.82
CA ALA A 30 -11.67 -6.80 -5.74
C ALA A 30 -12.51 -7.88 -6.44
N LEU A 31 -11.89 -8.98 -6.88
CA LEU A 31 -12.59 -10.09 -7.53
C LEU A 31 -13.46 -10.86 -6.53
N TYR A 32 -12.94 -11.05 -5.31
CA TYR A 32 -13.70 -11.67 -4.22
C TYR A 32 -14.95 -10.85 -3.87
N ILE A 33 -14.83 -9.53 -3.72
CA ILE A 33 -15.97 -8.62 -3.46
C ILE A 33 -17.01 -8.71 -4.58
N ALA A 34 -16.59 -8.75 -5.85
CA ALA A 34 -17.50 -8.87 -6.97
C ALA A 34 -18.31 -10.18 -6.93
N ASN A 35 -17.65 -11.30 -6.66
CA ASN A 35 -18.31 -12.60 -6.51
C ASN A 35 -19.25 -12.63 -5.29
N PHE A 36 -18.80 -12.10 -4.16
CA PHE A 36 -19.59 -11.98 -2.95
C PHE A 36 -20.88 -11.19 -3.20
N ARG A 37 -20.78 -9.97 -3.76
CA ARG A 37 -21.95 -9.14 -4.09
C ARG A 37 -22.89 -9.83 -5.06
N ASN A 38 -22.36 -10.56 -6.04
CA ASN A 38 -23.17 -11.33 -6.98
C ASN A 38 -23.99 -12.41 -6.27
N LEU A 39 -23.40 -13.16 -5.33
CA LEU A 39 -24.10 -14.17 -4.54
C LEU A 39 -25.13 -13.55 -3.61
N VAL A 40 -24.77 -12.49 -2.89
CA VAL A 40 -25.70 -11.77 -1.99
C VAL A 40 -26.93 -11.26 -2.74
N SER A 41 -26.76 -10.75 -3.96
CA SER A 41 -27.88 -10.29 -4.79
C SER A 41 -28.88 -11.39 -5.17
N ARG A 42 -28.45 -12.66 -5.17
CA ARG A 42 -29.31 -13.83 -5.47
C ARG A 42 -30.04 -14.34 -4.23
N ILE A 43 -29.53 -14.03 -3.05
CA ILE A 43 -30.06 -14.49 -1.76
C ILE A 43 -31.11 -13.49 -1.24
N GLY A 44 -30.78 -12.19 -1.21
CA GLY A 44 -31.74 -11.09 -1.04
C GLY A 44 -32.18 -10.73 0.38
N ASP A 45 -32.25 -11.68 1.32
CA ASP A 45 -32.88 -11.47 2.65
C ASP A 45 -31.92 -11.59 3.84
N TRP A 46 -30.61 -11.70 3.60
CA TRP A 46 -29.63 -11.84 4.66
C TRP A 46 -29.35 -10.53 5.40
N GLY A 47 -29.27 -10.61 6.73
CA GLY A 47 -28.88 -9.49 7.58
C GLY A 47 -27.39 -9.13 7.45
N GLU A 48 -27.07 -7.84 7.60
CA GLU A 48 -25.71 -7.32 7.45
C GLU A 48 -24.68 -8.04 8.35
N ARG A 49 -25.04 -8.36 9.60
CA ARG A 49 -24.16 -9.12 10.52
C ARG A 49 -23.78 -10.50 9.99
N ALA A 50 -24.73 -11.21 9.35
CA ALA A 50 -24.46 -12.49 8.72
C ALA A 50 -23.52 -12.30 7.53
N LEU A 51 -23.79 -11.31 6.68
CA LEU A 51 -22.93 -10.97 5.55
C LEU A 51 -21.49 -10.64 5.98
N ILE A 52 -21.32 -9.85 7.04
CA ILE A 52 -20.00 -9.54 7.64
C ILE A 52 -19.30 -10.82 8.09
N HIS A 53 -20.01 -11.72 8.77
CA HIS A 53 -19.45 -12.99 9.22
C HIS A 53 -18.95 -13.84 8.04
N HIS A 54 -19.75 -13.99 6.99
CA HIS A 54 -19.35 -14.75 5.79
C HIS A 54 -18.20 -14.08 5.03
N PHE A 55 -18.21 -12.75 4.93
CA PHE A 55 -17.12 -11.99 4.33
C PHE A 55 -15.81 -12.18 5.09
N ARG A 56 -15.85 -12.09 6.43
CA ARG A 56 -14.69 -12.33 7.30
C ARG A 56 -14.15 -13.76 7.16
N LYS A 57 -15.03 -14.77 7.16
CA LYS A 57 -14.68 -16.19 7.00
C LYS A 57 -13.91 -16.45 5.69
N GLY A 58 -14.25 -15.74 4.61
CA GLY A 58 -13.59 -15.90 3.32
C GLY A 58 -12.25 -15.16 3.16
N LEU A 59 -11.88 -14.28 4.10
CA LEU A 59 -10.62 -13.54 4.07
C LEU A 59 -9.55 -14.20 4.94
N ALA A 60 -8.31 -14.25 4.44
CA ALA A 60 -7.18 -14.80 5.20
C ALA A 60 -6.76 -13.92 6.40
N SER A 61 -6.97 -12.61 6.31
CA SER A 61 -6.72 -11.66 7.38
C SER A 61 -7.69 -10.49 7.27
N HIS A 62 -8.29 -10.08 8.38
CA HIS A 62 -9.24 -8.99 8.42
C HIS A 62 -9.10 -8.16 9.71
N PRO A 63 -9.39 -6.85 9.67
CA PRO A 63 -9.49 -6.03 10.87
C PRO A 63 -10.70 -6.47 11.73
N SER A 64 -10.51 -6.60 13.04
CA SER A 64 -11.54 -7.10 13.97
C SER A 64 -12.65 -6.08 14.28
N ASN A 65 -12.36 -4.78 14.16
CA ASN A 65 -13.16 -3.69 14.74
C ASN A 65 -14.09 -2.99 13.74
N ILE A 66 -14.39 -3.59 12.58
CA ILE A 66 -15.26 -2.98 11.57
C ILE A 66 -16.66 -3.57 11.65
N GLU A 67 -17.66 -2.73 11.93
CA GLU A 67 -19.05 -3.13 12.13
C GLU A 67 -19.94 -2.96 10.90
N SER A 68 -19.52 -2.16 9.90
CA SER A 68 -20.23 -2.04 8.62
C SER A 68 -19.63 -2.97 7.57
N LEU A 69 -20.49 -3.60 6.77
CA LEU A 69 -20.05 -4.45 5.66
C LEU A 69 -19.31 -3.63 4.60
N GLN A 70 -19.75 -2.40 4.36
CA GLN A 70 -19.15 -1.53 3.34
C GLN A 70 -17.74 -1.09 3.75
N ASP A 71 -17.59 -0.61 4.99
CA ASP A 71 -16.27 -0.27 5.54
C ASP A 71 -15.32 -1.46 5.53
N LEU A 72 -15.83 -2.68 5.78
CA LEU A 72 -15.02 -3.89 5.77
C LEU A 72 -14.51 -4.20 4.36
N MET A 73 -15.37 -4.07 3.35
CA MET A 73 -14.99 -4.23 1.95
C MET A 73 -13.93 -3.19 1.54
N ASP A 74 -14.11 -1.94 1.92
CA ASP A 74 -13.22 -0.83 1.54
C ASP A 74 -11.84 -0.98 2.18
N VAL A 75 -11.78 -1.28 3.48
CA VAL A 75 -10.50 -1.52 4.18
C VAL A 75 -9.79 -2.75 3.62
N SER A 76 -10.52 -3.84 3.34
CA SER A 76 -9.92 -5.03 2.71
C SER A 76 -9.34 -4.72 1.33
N LEU A 77 -10.01 -3.89 0.52
CA LEU A 77 -9.53 -3.48 -0.79
C LEU A 77 -8.28 -2.58 -0.70
N GLU A 78 -8.24 -1.67 0.28
CA GLU A 78 -7.05 -0.83 0.52
C GLU A 78 -5.83 -1.67 0.91
N LEU A 79 -6.02 -2.65 1.81
CA LEU A 79 -4.96 -3.57 2.23
C LEU A 79 -4.45 -4.42 1.06
N ASP A 80 -5.35 -4.92 0.21
CA ASP A 80 -5.00 -5.68 -1.01
C ASP A 80 -4.16 -4.82 -1.96
N THR A 81 -4.62 -3.60 -2.25
CA THR A 81 -3.93 -2.67 -3.15
C THR A 81 -2.51 -2.41 -2.66
N ARG A 82 -2.37 -2.05 -1.37
CA ARG A 82 -1.08 -1.79 -0.75
C ARG A 82 -0.15 -3.02 -0.76
N TYR A 83 -0.70 -4.22 -0.53
CA TYR A 83 0.06 -5.46 -0.57
C TYR A 83 0.60 -5.72 -1.98
N HIS A 84 -0.24 -5.62 -3.00
CA HIS A 84 0.14 -5.88 -4.39
C HIS A 84 1.09 -4.83 -4.96
N GLU A 85 0.94 -3.55 -4.59
CA GLU A 85 1.91 -2.50 -4.92
C GLU A 85 3.29 -2.82 -4.35
N GLY A 86 3.36 -3.19 -3.06
CA GLY A 86 4.62 -3.56 -2.42
C GLY A 86 5.28 -4.80 -3.05
N GLN A 87 4.50 -5.76 -3.55
CA GLN A 87 5.06 -6.93 -4.25
C GLN A 87 5.66 -6.54 -5.62
N LYS A 88 5.03 -5.62 -6.36
CA LYS A 88 5.56 -5.10 -7.63
C LYS A 88 6.90 -4.39 -7.42
N GLU A 89 7.04 -3.62 -6.34
CA GLU A 89 8.29 -2.93 -6.01
C GLU A 89 9.44 -3.89 -5.66
N LYS A 90 9.14 -5.00 -4.96
CA LYS A 90 10.13 -6.03 -4.65
C LYS A 90 10.61 -6.76 -5.89
N ASN A 91 9.70 -7.10 -6.80
CA ASN A 91 10.05 -7.74 -8.07
C ASN A 91 10.92 -6.83 -8.95
N HIS A 92 10.60 -5.54 -9.05
CA HIS A 92 11.42 -4.57 -9.80
C HIS A 92 12.83 -4.34 -9.21
N HIS A 93 13.03 -4.56 -7.91
CA HIS A 93 14.36 -4.51 -7.30
C HIS A 93 15.14 -5.81 -7.45
N GLN A 94 14.48 -6.97 -7.57
CA GLN A 94 15.16 -8.24 -7.83
C GLN A 94 15.63 -8.38 -9.28
N GLU A 95 14.90 -7.83 -10.26
CA GLU A 95 15.33 -7.86 -11.68
C GLU A 95 16.53 -6.96 -11.99
N LYS A 96 16.94 -6.07 -11.07
CA LYS A 96 18.15 -5.23 -11.20
C LYS A 96 19.36 -5.80 -10.48
N LYS A 97 19.53 -7.12 -10.46
CA LYS A 97 20.82 -7.71 -10.11
C LYS A 97 21.70 -7.66 -11.36
N PRO A 98 22.82 -6.91 -11.38
CA PRO A 98 23.79 -7.05 -12.45
C PRO A 98 24.32 -8.49 -12.39
N GLU A 99 24.14 -9.23 -13.48
CA GLU A 99 24.87 -10.48 -13.68
C GLU A 99 26.36 -10.18 -13.45
N ALA A 100 26.94 -10.83 -12.44
CA ALA A 100 28.37 -10.85 -12.27
C ALA A 100 28.96 -11.61 -13.46
N SER A 101 29.35 -10.84 -14.48
CA SER A 101 30.07 -11.31 -15.65
C SER A 101 31.34 -12.01 -15.18
N LYS A 102 31.43 -13.32 -15.42
CA LYS A 102 32.72 -14.02 -15.42
C LYS A 102 33.55 -13.43 -16.56
N SER A 103 34.50 -12.60 -16.21
CA SER A 103 35.51 -12.06 -17.10
C SER A 103 36.46 -13.17 -17.55
N ASN A 104 36.41 -13.52 -18.83
CA ASN A 104 37.58 -14.03 -19.55
C ASN A 104 37.81 -13.11 -20.75
N SER A 105 38.96 -12.46 -20.72
CA SER A 105 39.46 -11.56 -21.75
C SER A 105 39.90 -12.33 -22.99
N SER A 106 39.51 -11.87 -24.18
CA SER A 106 40.32 -11.78 -25.40
C SER A 106 39.56 -10.99 -26.49
N HIS A 107 40.07 -9.81 -26.86
CA HIS A 107 39.71 -9.04 -28.07
C HIS A 107 40.31 -9.72 -29.35
N PRO A 108 40.11 -9.24 -30.62
CA PRO A 108 39.49 -7.98 -31.08
C PRO A 108 38.52 -8.05 -32.32
N GLN A 109 37.75 -6.95 -32.48
CA GLN A 109 37.28 -6.26 -33.70
C GLN A 109 36.43 -7.01 -34.76
N ASN A 110 35.19 -6.55 -34.98
CA ASN A 110 34.74 -6.16 -36.33
C ASN A 110 33.57 -5.18 -36.26
N SER A 111 33.60 -4.19 -37.14
CA SER A 111 32.64 -3.09 -37.28
C SER A 111 31.46 -3.48 -38.18
N SER A 112 30.25 -3.06 -37.83
CA SER A 112 29.24 -2.59 -38.80
C SER A 112 28.06 -1.91 -38.09
N SER A 113 27.68 -0.80 -38.69
CA SER A 113 26.62 0.13 -38.37
C SER A 113 25.22 -0.48 -38.28
N SER A 114 24.39 0.01 -37.36
CA SER A 114 23.06 0.53 -37.72
C SER A 114 22.44 1.34 -36.57
N SER A 115 22.16 2.60 -36.89
CA SER A 115 21.43 3.56 -36.07
C SER A 115 20.03 3.07 -35.72
N HIS A 116 19.62 3.18 -34.45
CA HIS A 116 18.27 3.61 -34.10
C HIS A 116 18.27 4.40 -32.79
N GLN A 117 18.26 5.72 -32.93
CA GLN A 117 17.95 6.68 -31.89
C GLN A 117 16.48 6.52 -31.46
N LYS A 118 16.23 6.27 -30.16
CA LYS A 118 14.93 6.57 -29.55
C LYS A 118 15.12 7.40 -28.28
N LYS A 119 15.20 8.70 -28.55
CA LYS A 119 14.61 9.85 -27.84
C LYS A 119 14.43 9.67 -26.32
N ASN A 120 15.42 10.24 -25.61
CA ASN A 120 15.34 10.68 -24.23
C ASN A 120 14.09 11.52 -23.99
N PHE A 121 13.15 11.03 -23.18
CA PHE A 121 12.21 11.91 -22.49
C PHE A 121 12.95 12.58 -21.35
N HIS A 122 13.20 13.88 -21.55
CA HIS A 122 13.80 14.79 -20.60
C HIS A 122 12.80 15.03 -19.46
N SER A 123 12.78 14.14 -18.48
CA SER A 123 12.10 14.43 -17.21
C SER A 123 13.01 15.34 -16.41
N GLN A 124 12.51 16.55 -16.17
CA GLN A 124 13.23 17.70 -15.64
C GLN A 124 14.08 17.28 -14.44
N LYS A 125 15.39 17.47 -14.61
CA LYS A 125 16.39 17.40 -13.54
C LYS A 125 15.89 18.28 -12.41
N LEU A 126 15.37 17.65 -11.36
CA LEU A 126 15.23 18.31 -10.08
C LEU A 126 16.65 18.42 -9.54
N ASP A 127 17.32 19.54 -9.80
CA ASP A 127 18.51 19.93 -9.06
C ASP A 127 18.19 19.81 -7.57
N LYS A 128 18.77 18.82 -6.88
CA LYS A 128 18.63 18.74 -5.42
C LYS A 128 19.69 17.81 -4.81
N PRO A 129 20.64 18.34 -4.02
CA PRO A 129 21.68 17.59 -3.29
C PRO A 129 21.14 16.67 -2.18
N HIS A 130 19.83 16.41 -2.14
CA HIS A 130 19.14 15.74 -1.04
C HIS A 130 18.84 14.26 -1.31
N SER A 131 18.77 13.84 -2.58
CA SER A 131 18.53 12.43 -2.93
C SER A 131 19.65 11.50 -2.49
N SER A 132 20.90 12.00 -2.44
CA SER A 132 22.07 11.24 -1.97
C SER A 132 22.06 10.98 -0.45
N LEU A 133 21.27 11.75 0.30
CA LEU A 133 21.19 11.68 1.77
C LEU A 133 20.14 10.66 2.27
N LEU A 134 19.35 10.11 1.34
CA LEU A 134 18.23 9.22 1.63
C LEU A 134 18.56 7.79 1.17
N ASN A 135 18.19 6.81 2.00
CA ASN A 135 18.25 5.39 1.66
C ASN A 135 17.13 5.02 0.68
N LYS A 136 17.17 3.80 0.14
CA LYS A 136 16.12 3.22 -0.72
C LYS A 136 14.70 3.30 -0.12
N ASN A 137 14.60 3.38 1.21
CA ASN A 137 13.33 3.50 1.95
C ASN A 137 12.92 4.97 2.21
N PHE A 138 13.51 5.94 1.50
CA PHE A 138 13.29 7.39 1.67
C PHE A 138 13.53 7.92 3.10
N LYS A 139 14.30 7.19 3.91
CA LYS A 139 14.75 7.60 5.25
C LYS A 139 16.19 8.12 5.18
N LEU A 140 16.56 9.04 6.08
CA LEU A 140 17.95 9.51 6.18
C LEU A 140 18.91 8.32 6.37
N LYS A 141 20.02 8.35 5.63
CA LYS A 141 21.13 7.42 5.84
C LYS A 141 21.70 7.60 7.24
N GLY A 142 22.15 6.52 7.88
CA GLY A 142 22.75 6.57 9.23
C GLY A 142 23.80 7.67 9.31
N SER A 143 24.79 7.63 8.41
CA SER A 143 25.87 8.63 8.35
C SER A 143 25.39 10.09 8.30
N GLU A 144 24.29 10.37 7.59
CA GLU A 144 23.71 11.71 7.55
C GLU A 144 22.96 12.04 8.85
N LYS A 145 22.26 11.06 9.44
CA LYS A 145 21.62 11.22 10.75
C LYS A 145 22.65 11.54 11.83
N GLU A 146 23.77 10.80 11.90
CA GLU A 146 24.84 11.07 12.85
C GLU A 146 25.48 12.45 12.63
N ARG A 147 25.72 12.85 11.38
CA ARG A 147 26.23 14.19 11.06
C ARG A 147 25.30 15.29 11.57
N ARG A 148 24.00 15.17 11.31
CA ARG A 148 23.03 16.16 11.77
C ARG A 148 22.92 16.22 13.29
N ILE A 149 23.05 15.10 13.99
CA ILE A 149 23.09 15.09 15.47
C ILE A 149 24.35 15.82 15.96
N LYS A 150 25.52 15.49 15.38
CA LYS A 150 26.80 16.09 15.77
C LYS A 150 26.85 17.60 15.51
N GLU A 151 26.27 18.04 14.40
CA GLU A 151 26.28 19.45 13.98
C GLU A 151 25.04 20.24 14.45
N GLY A 152 24.14 19.61 15.22
CA GLY A 152 22.92 20.26 15.72
C GLY A 152 21.97 20.73 14.61
N LEU A 153 21.92 20.00 13.50
CA LEU A 153 21.07 20.31 12.35
C LEU A 153 19.68 19.70 12.51
N CYS A 154 18.68 20.36 11.93
CA CYS A 154 17.30 19.92 11.91
C CYS A 154 17.16 18.52 11.29
N MET A 155 16.59 17.56 12.03
CA MET A 155 16.38 16.20 11.53
C MET A 155 15.47 16.13 10.31
N TYR A 156 14.59 17.12 10.11
CA TYR A 156 13.70 17.17 8.96
C TYR A 156 14.44 17.72 7.72
N CYS A 157 14.83 19.00 7.75
CA CYS A 157 15.35 19.68 6.56
C CYS A 157 16.87 19.89 6.50
N GLY A 158 17.62 19.58 7.57
CA GLY A 158 19.06 19.75 7.62
C GLY A 158 19.55 21.20 7.80
N GLY A 159 18.66 22.13 8.15
CA GLY A 159 19.03 23.52 8.47
C GLY A 159 19.47 23.72 9.93
N LYS A 160 20.09 24.88 10.22
CA LYS A 160 20.50 25.28 11.58
C LYS A 160 19.30 25.78 12.40
N HIS A 161 18.49 24.86 12.89
CA HIS A 161 17.35 25.14 13.78
C HIS A 161 16.87 23.84 14.44
N SER A 162 16.08 23.96 15.50
CA SER A 162 15.45 22.82 16.17
C SER A 162 14.29 22.24 15.35
N LEU A 163 13.93 20.98 15.57
CA LEU A 163 12.80 20.34 14.88
C LEU A 163 11.46 21.08 15.04
N GLU A 164 11.27 21.76 16.17
CA GLU A 164 10.05 22.50 16.50
C GLU A 164 9.94 23.84 15.77
N SER A 165 11.08 24.45 15.44
CA SER A 165 11.15 25.72 14.69
C SER A 165 11.30 25.52 13.17
N CYS A 166 11.09 24.30 12.69
CA CYS A 166 11.27 23.97 11.28
C CYS A 166 10.07 24.41 10.43
N VAL A 167 10.24 25.49 9.66
CA VAL A 167 9.22 26.02 8.72
C VAL A 167 8.84 24.99 7.63
N LYS A 168 9.78 24.10 7.28
CA LYS A 168 9.53 23.06 6.26
C LYS A 168 8.76 21.85 6.81
N ARG A 169 8.67 21.71 8.14
CA ARG A 169 7.96 20.59 8.76
C ARG A 169 6.45 20.85 8.65
N PRO A 170 5.66 19.90 8.12
CA PRO A 170 4.20 20.03 8.15
C PRO A 170 3.77 20.08 9.62
N GLN A 171 3.09 21.16 10.00
CA GLN A 171 2.50 21.29 11.33
C GLN A 171 1.40 20.22 11.45
N ASN A 172 1.68 19.14 12.17
CA ASN A 172 0.69 18.13 12.45
C ASN A 172 -0.33 18.77 13.39
N LYS A 173 -1.60 18.88 12.96
CA LYS A 173 -2.69 19.59 13.65
C LYS A 173 -3.18 18.86 14.93
N LEU A 174 -2.29 18.20 15.65
CA LEU A 174 -2.63 17.31 16.76
C LEU A 174 -1.80 17.58 18.03
N THR A 175 -1.56 18.85 18.35
CA THR A 175 -1.04 19.26 19.67
C THR A 175 -1.45 20.71 19.96
N GLN A 176 -2.76 20.94 20.15
CA GLN A 176 -3.29 22.08 20.91
C GLN A 176 -4.38 21.61 21.87
N LEU A 177 -4.03 20.68 22.76
CA LEU A 177 -4.81 20.39 23.97
C LEU A 177 -3.83 20.03 25.09
N SER A 178 -3.00 21.00 25.49
CA SER A 178 -2.36 20.96 26.80
C SER A 178 -2.00 22.37 27.26
N GLY A 179 -2.60 22.79 28.37
CA GLY A 179 -2.06 23.87 29.20
C GLY A 179 -2.97 25.07 29.40
N SER A 180 -4.02 24.94 30.20
CA SER A 180 -4.29 25.91 31.26
C SER A 180 -5.23 25.31 32.31
N PHE A 181 -4.65 24.73 33.36
CA PHE A 181 -5.33 24.50 34.63
C PHE A 181 -5.24 25.81 35.43
N PRO A 182 -6.35 26.49 35.78
CA PRO A 182 -6.31 27.49 36.82
C PRO A 182 -6.30 26.78 38.19
N SER A 183 -5.15 26.91 38.86
CA SER A 183 -4.95 26.61 40.28
C SER A 183 -5.95 27.39 41.14
N GLN A 184 -6.48 26.72 42.15
CA GLN A 184 -7.35 27.31 43.17
C GLN A 184 -6.67 28.50 43.88
N GLY A 185 -7.47 29.52 44.19
CA GLY A 185 -7.10 30.67 45.01
C GLY A 185 -8.22 30.96 46.01
N LYS A 186 -7.89 30.75 47.29
CA LYS A 186 -8.63 31.02 48.53
C LYS A 186 -9.47 32.30 48.57
N ALA A 187 -10.61 32.21 49.27
CA ALA A 187 -11.00 33.14 50.34
C ALA A 187 -11.80 32.36 51.39
#